data_AF-A0A2N2H6N8-F1
#
_entry.id   AF-A0A2N2H6N8-F1
#
_cell.length_a   1.000
_cell.length_b   1.000
_cell.length_c   1.000
_cell.angle_alpha   90.00
_cell.angle_beta   90.00
_cell.angle_gamma   90.00
#
_symmetry.space_group_name_H-M   'P 1'
#
loop_
_entity.id
_entity.type
_entity.pdbx_description
1 polymer ?
#
loop_
_entity_poly.entity_id
_entity_poly.type
_entity_poly.pdbx_seq_one_letter_code
_entity_poly.pdbx_strand_id
1 'polypeptide(L)'
;MKAKRIFLLSAVFVLTSLLLVNVASAAWYACTITRVGATGASNIVYLTHDAATPLFSKRNFVLNTAKAKEMLAIALTAFSSGKRLYVSLGSTAAGSTIAAAYMVD
;
A
#
# COMPACT_ATOMS: atom_id res chain seq x y z
N MET A 1 47.38 -17.19 5.85
CA MET A 1 46.36 -16.65 6.78
C MET A 1 45.66 -15.36 6.29
N LYS A 2 46.31 -14.49 5.51
CA LYS A 2 45.69 -13.23 5.03
C LYS A 2 44.58 -13.43 3.98
N ALA A 3 44.74 -14.38 3.05
CA ALA A 3 43.74 -14.67 2.00
C ALA A 3 42.40 -15.19 2.55
N LYS A 4 42.41 -16.05 3.59
CA LYS A 4 41.18 -16.52 4.26
C LYS A 4 40.39 -15.39 4.91
N ARG A 5 41.07 -14.36 5.43
CA ARG A 5 40.43 -13.19 6.06
C ARG A 5 39.78 -12.28 5.01
N ILE A 6 40.41 -12.11 3.85
CA ILE A 6 39.86 -11.33 2.73
C ILE A 6 38.62 -12.02 2.14
N PHE A 7 38.65 -13.35 2.01
CA PHE A 7 37.51 -14.13 1.51
C PHE A 7 36.31 -14.07 2.47
N LEU A 8 36.55 -14.11 3.79
CA LEU A 8 35.48 -13.91 4.77
C LEU A 8 34.88 -12.49 4.69
N LEU A 9 35.72 -11.47 4.55
CA LEU A 9 35.26 -10.08 4.46
C LEU A 9 34.42 -9.82 3.19
N SER A 10 34.80 -10.40 2.05
CA SER A 10 34.00 -10.29 0.82
C SER A 10 32.67 -11.04 0.91
N ALA A 11 32.64 -12.21 1.56
CA ALA A 11 31.41 -12.97 1.74
C ALA A 11 30.41 -12.25 2.66
N VAL A 12 30.89 -11.61 3.73
CA VAL A 12 30.06 -10.79 4.62
C VAL A 12 29.49 -9.58 3.89
N PHE A 13 30.29 -8.90 3.06
CA PHE A 13 29.82 -7.74 2.28
C PHE A 13 28.69 -8.11 1.29
N VAL A 14 28.82 -9.25 0.60
CA VAL A 14 27.79 -9.76 -0.32
C VAL A 14 26.51 -10.19 0.41
N LEU A 15 26.63 -10.77 1.61
CA LEU A 15 25.44 -11.07 2.43
C LEU A 15 24.75 -9.78 2.93
N THR A 16 25.51 -8.75 3.29
CA THR A 16 24.93 -7.47 3.75
C THR A 16 24.27 -6.66 2.65
N SER A 17 24.72 -6.77 1.40
CA SER A 17 24.08 -6.06 0.27
C SER A 17 22.76 -6.71 -0.15
N LEU A 18 22.59 -8.03 0.06
CA LEU A 18 21.30 -8.72 -0.11
C LEU A 18 20.29 -8.38 1.00
N LEU A 19 20.76 -7.83 2.13
CA LEU A 19 19.97 -7.37 3.26
C LEU A 19 19.59 -5.88 3.17
N LEU A 20 19.86 -5.21 2.05
CA LEU A 20 19.17 -3.98 1.67
C LEU A 20 17.73 -4.33 1.31
N VAL A 21 16.97 -4.72 2.33
CA VAL A 21 15.53 -4.94 2.26
C VAL A 21 14.96 -3.67 1.68
N ASN A 22 14.29 -3.80 0.53
CA ASN A 22 13.47 -2.75 -0.04
C ASN A 22 12.48 -2.34 1.05
N VAL A 23 12.82 -1.30 1.81
CA VAL A 23 11.89 -0.64 2.70
C VAL A 23 10.83 -0.12 1.76
N ALA A 24 9.70 -0.82 1.69
CA ALA A 24 8.59 -0.44 0.84
C ALA A 24 8.10 0.90 1.35
N SER A 25 8.68 1.98 0.82
CA SER A 25 8.28 3.33 1.13
C SER A 25 6.82 3.43 0.74
N ALA A 26 5.99 3.83 1.70
CA ALA A 26 4.58 3.98 1.45
C ALA A 26 4.41 4.99 0.30
N ALA A 27 3.82 4.51 -0.80
CA ALA A 27 3.62 5.29 -2.00
C ALA A 27 2.16 5.76 -2.05
N TRP A 28 1.96 6.96 -2.57
CA TRP A 28 0.64 7.56 -2.66
C TRP A 28 0.04 7.40 -4.04
N TYR A 29 -1.25 7.05 -4.09
CA TYR A 29 -1.97 6.77 -5.32
C TYR A 29 -3.33 7.46 -5.33
N ALA A 30 -3.64 8.19 -6.40
CA ALA A 30 -4.98 8.69 -6.66
C ALA A 30 -5.82 7.53 -7.18
N CYS A 31 -6.96 7.27 -6.55
CA CYS A 31 -7.78 6.10 -6.84
C CYS A 31 -9.24 6.46 -7.01
N THR A 32 -9.89 5.77 -7.95
CA THR A 32 -11.35 5.73 -8.03
C THR A 32 -11.87 4.58 -7.19
N ILE A 33 -12.98 4.83 -6.47
CA ILE A 33 -13.64 3.82 -5.64
C ILE A 33 -14.73 3.15 -6.47
N THR A 34 -14.69 1.82 -6.53
CA THR A 34 -15.75 1.04 -7.20
C THR A 34 -16.71 0.39 -6.21
N ARG A 35 -16.22 0.02 -5.02
CA ARG A 35 -17.00 -0.54 -3.92
C ARG A 35 -16.36 -0.14 -2.60
N VAL A 36 -17.18 0.09 -1.58
CA VAL A 36 -16.75 0.37 -0.22
C VAL A 36 -17.71 -0.34 0.73
N GLY A 37 -17.18 -0.96 1.79
CA GLY A 37 -18.03 -1.65 2.75
C GLY A 37 -17.27 -2.27 3.90
N ALA A 38 -18.03 -2.88 4.81
CA ALA A 38 -17.51 -3.68 5.91
C ALA A 38 -17.86 -5.15 5.68
N THR A 39 -16.94 -6.03 6.05
CA THR A 39 -17.15 -7.48 6.12
C THR A 39 -17.12 -7.92 7.59
N GLY A 40 -17.42 -9.18 7.88
CA GLY A 40 -17.34 -9.71 9.24
C GLY A 40 -15.94 -9.61 9.88
N ALA A 41 -14.87 -9.43 9.09
CA ALA A 41 -13.49 -9.40 9.57
C ALA A 41 -12.79 -8.05 9.37
N SER A 42 -13.22 -7.22 8.42
CA SER A 42 -12.49 -6.00 8.02
C SER A 42 -13.33 -5.01 7.24
N ASN A 43 -12.99 -3.72 7.34
CA ASN A 43 -13.47 -2.70 6.42
C ASN A 43 -12.61 -2.71 5.15
N ILE A 44 -13.26 -2.73 3.99
CA ILE A 44 -12.61 -2.89 2.70
C ILE A 44 -13.06 -1.82 1.69
N VAL A 45 -12.15 -1.46 0.81
CA VAL A 45 -12.40 -0.59 -0.35
C VAL A 45 -11.82 -1.24 -1.59
N TYR A 46 -12.55 -1.15 -2.70
CA TYR A 46 -12.09 -1.55 -4.01
C TYR A 46 -11.64 -0.33 -4.80
N LEU A 47 -10.36 -0.31 -5.12
CA LEU A 47 -9.69 0.83 -5.73
C LEU A 47 -9.15 0.48 -7.12
N THR A 48 -9.16 1.47 -8.00
CA THR A 48 -8.43 1.47 -9.27
C THR A 48 -7.51 2.69 -9.28
N HIS A 49 -6.22 2.48 -9.55
CA HIS A 49 -5.26 3.58 -9.68
C HIS A 49 -5.62 4.44 -10.90
N ASP A 50 -5.84 5.72 -10.67
CA ASP A 50 -6.19 6.71 -11.68
C ASP A 50 -4.93 7.27 -12.34
N ALA A 51 -4.40 6.51 -13.29
CA ALA A 51 -3.26 6.88 -14.12
C ALA A 51 -3.46 6.37 -15.55
N ALA A 52 -2.74 6.95 -16.52
CA ALA A 52 -2.79 6.51 -17.93
C ALA A 52 -2.43 5.02 -18.08
N THR A 53 -1.56 4.50 -17.21
CA THR A 53 -1.30 3.06 -17.07
C THR A 53 -1.44 2.67 -15.60
N PRO A 54 -2.62 2.15 -15.19
CA PRO A 54 -2.88 1.81 -13.80
C PRO A 54 -1.95 0.70 -13.29
N LEU A 55 -1.31 0.94 -12.15
CA LEU A 55 -0.51 -0.06 -11.43
C LEU A 55 -1.38 -1.17 -10.81
N PHE A 56 -2.65 -0.88 -10.56
CA PHE A 56 -3.66 -1.82 -10.10
C PHE A 56 -5.06 -1.35 -10.52
N SER A 57 -5.97 -2.30 -10.70
CA SER A 57 -7.36 -2.03 -11.11
C SER A 57 -8.33 -2.98 -10.40
N LYS A 58 -9.48 -2.45 -9.98
CA LYS A 58 -10.57 -3.17 -9.30
C LYS A 58 -10.09 -4.07 -8.16
N ARG A 59 -9.16 -3.57 -7.34
CA ARG A 59 -8.46 -4.36 -6.32
C ARG A 59 -8.93 -4.00 -4.92
N ASN A 60 -9.07 -5.01 -4.07
CA ASN A 60 -9.47 -4.82 -2.67
C ASN A 60 -8.27 -4.42 -1.81
N PHE A 61 -8.51 -3.46 -0.91
CA PHE A 61 -7.60 -3.03 0.12
C PHE A 61 -8.34 -2.99 1.46
N VAL A 62 -7.61 -3.29 2.53
CA VAL A 62 -8.13 -3.29 3.90
C VAL A 62 -7.83 -1.93 4.54
N LEU A 63 -8.80 -1.34 5.23
CA LEU A 63 -8.58 -0.11 5.98
C LEU A 63 -7.79 -0.42 7.26
N ASN A 64 -6.84 0.45 7.62
CA ASN A 64 -6.09 0.31 8.86
C ASN A 64 -7.04 0.27 10.06
N THR A 65 -6.96 -0.80 10.86
CA THR A 65 -7.84 -1.05 12.01
C THR A 65 -7.85 0.08 13.05
N ALA A 66 -6.72 0.78 13.22
CA ALA A 66 -6.62 1.89 14.16
C ALA A 66 -7.42 3.13 13.75
N LYS A 67 -7.76 3.27 12.47
CA LYS A 67 -8.51 4.42 11.91
C LYS A 67 -9.64 3.96 10.97
N ALA A 68 -10.12 2.74 11.18
CA ALA A 68 -10.96 2.06 10.19
C ALA A 68 -12.31 2.74 10.00
N LYS A 69 -12.83 3.42 11.03
CA LYS A 69 -14.13 4.12 10.98
C LYS A 69 -13.99 5.45 10.24
N GLU A 70 -12.94 6.20 10.53
CA GLU A 70 -12.61 7.48 9.90
C GLU A 70 -12.31 7.28 8.42
N MET A 71 -11.48 6.28 8.09
CA MET A 71 -11.17 5.94 6.69
C MET A 71 -12.42 5.43 5.95
N LEU A 72 -13.29 4.66 6.61
CA LEU A 72 -14.53 4.19 5.99
C LEU A 72 -15.47 5.36 5.70
N ALA A 73 -15.58 6.33 6.61
CA ALA A 73 -16.35 7.55 6.40
C ALA A 73 -15.80 8.35 5.21
N ILE A 74 -14.49 8.58 5.15
CA ILE A 74 -13.86 9.27 4.01
C ILE A 74 -14.13 8.54 2.70
N ALA A 75 -13.98 7.21 2.68
CA ALA A 75 -14.21 6.41 1.47
C ALA A 75 -15.69 6.40 1.04
N LEU A 76 -16.64 6.32 1.98
CA LEU A 76 -18.07 6.43 1.70
C LEU A 76 -18.44 7.82 1.16
N THR A 77 -17.90 8.89 1.76
CA THR A 77 -18.11 10.25 1.28
C THR A 77 -17.53 10.43 -0.12
N ALA A 78 -16.30 9.97 -0.37
CA ALA A 78 -15.70 10.04 -1.71
C ALA A 78 -16.53 9.26 -2.74
N PHE A 79 -16.96 8.03 -2.41
CA PHE A 79 -17.78 7.21 -3.29
C PHE A 79 -19.14 7.85 -3.61
N SER A 80 -19.84 8.35 -2.58
CA SER A 80 -21.16 8.98 -2.75
C SER A 80 -21.12 10.34 -3.46
N SER A 81 -20.00 11.07 -3.36
CA SER A 81 -19.79 12.36 -4.02
C SER A 81 -19.12 12.27 -5.38
N GLY A 82 -18.77 11.06 -5.86
CA GLY A 82 -18.04 10.87 -7.11
C GLY A 82 -16.59 11.37 -7.08
N LYS A 83 -16.05 11.64 -5.89
CA LYS A 83 -14.68 12.11 -5.68
C LYS A 83 -13.69 10.95 -5.62
N ARG A 84 -12.41 11.28 -5.79
CA ARG A 84 -11.31 10.32 -5.75
C ARG A 84 -10.75 10.18 -4.33
N LEU A 85 -10.07 9.06 -4.09
CA LEU A 85 -9.38 8.79 -2.84
C LEU A 85 -7.87 8.74 -3.09
N TYR A 86 -7.12 9.58 -2.40
CA TYR A 86 -5.66 9.51 -2.41
C TYR A 86 -5.20 8.65 -1.23
N VAL A 87 -4.58 7.51 -1.53
CA VAL A 87 -4.24 6.48 -0.54
C VAL A 87 -2.75 6.23 -0.47
N SER A 88 -2.25 6.05 0.76
CA SER A 88 -0.88 5.62 1.02
C SER A 88 -0.85 4.10 1.18
N LEU A 89 -0.13 3.42 0.31
CA LEU A 89 0.00 1.96 0.28
C LEU A 89 1.47 1.55 0.44
N GLY A 90 1.72 0.57 1.32
CA GLY A 90 3.02 -0.14 1.35
C GLY A 90 3.12 -1.25 0.28
N SER A 91 2.00 -1.65 -0.31
CA SER A 91 1.92 -2.67 -1.36
C SER A 91 0.66 -2.49 -2.21
N THR A 92 0.75 -2.78 -3.51
CA THR A 92 -0.37 -2.77 -4.46
C THR A 92 -1.05 -4.13 -4.60
N ALA A 93 -0.64 -5.11 -3.78
CA ALA A 93 -1.24 -6.44 -3.73
C ALA A 93 -2.65 -6.40 -3.10
N ALA A 94 -3.50 -7.32 -3.52
CA ALA A 94 -4.85 -7.47 -2.99
C ALA A 94 -4.81 -7.78 -1.48
N GLY A 95 -5.70 -7.15 -0.71
CA GLY A 95 -5.75 -7.31 0.75
C GLY A 95 -4.71 -6.50 1.52
N SER A 96 -3.86 -5.71 0.84
CA SER A 96 -2.91 -4.82 1.52
C SER A 96 -3.64 -3.76 2.35
N THR A 97 -3.00 -3.34 3.45
CA THR A 97 -3.56 -2.32 4.34
C THR A 97 -3.28 -0.90 3.84
N ILE A 98 -4.30 -0.04 3.84
CA ILE A 98 -4.16 1.39 3.58
C ILE A 98 -3.64 2.08 4.85
N ALA A 99 -2.46 2.68 4.77
CA ALA A 99 -1.83 3.33 5.93
C ALA A 99 -2.48 4.69 6.25
N ALA A 100 -2.84 5.44 5.21
CA ALA A 100 -3.48 6.75 5.29
C ALA A 100 -4.33 6.97 4.02
N ALA A 101 -5.41 7.75 4.16
CA ALA A 101 -6.27 8.12 3.04
C ALA A 101 -6.86 9.51 3.26
N TYR A 102 -7.02 10.27 2.18
CA TYR A 102 -7.84 11.48 2.14
C TYR A 102 -8.55 11.61 0.80
N MET A 103 -9.67 12.31 0.81
CA MET A 103 -10.46 12.58 -0.39
C MET A 103 -9.82 13.70 -1.19
N VAL A 104 -9.84 13.56 -2.52
CA VAL A 104 -9.38 14.58 -3.47
C VAL A 104 -10.43 14.75 -4.56
N ASP A 105 -10.40 15.90 -5.24
CA ASP A 105 -11.31 16.21 -6.35
C ASP A 105 -11.13 15.26 -7.53
#